data_AF-A0A1D2M203-F1
#
_entry.id   AF-A0A1D2M203-F1
#
_cell.length_a   1.000
_cell.length_b   1.000
_cell.length_c   1.000
_cell.angle_alpha   90.00
_cell.angle_beta   90.00
_cell.angle_gamma   90.00
#
_symmetry.space_group_name_H-M   'P 1'
#
loop_
_entity.id
_entity.type
_entity.pdbx_description
1 polymer ?
#
loop_
_entity_poly.entity_id
_entity_poly.type
_entity_poly.pdbx_seq_one_letter_code
_entity_poly.pdbx_strand_id
1 'polypeptide(L)'
;RTLVLGSGTFGTVYRGSAKRRNKDRETTVAVKTTNSSSPSTAVSGMISEIKVLSHLGEHENIVNLVGAYTKEIRKGKIYLFLEFCSRGSLEKYLREQIITPANQNWNALRRQGSIKHCIQTITNRLECRDELHVDTENNEGQLENLSDMRDSEIAVPSFYKDLYRWSCEIANGMEFLTSKNVCLTNIFN
;
A
#
# COMPACT_ATOMS: atom_id res chain seq x y z
N ARG A 1 -17.70 -1.72 -21.39
CA ARG A 1 -16.43 -2.48 -21.59
C ARG A 1 -15.81 -2.67 -20.21
N THR A 2 -15.49 -3.91 -19.85
CA THR A 2 -14.84 -4.21 -18.57
C THR A 2 -13.33 -4.04 -18.75
N LEU A 3 -12.71 -3.11 -18.00
CA LEU A 3 -11.27 -2.83 -18.10
C LEU A 3 -10.48 -3.82 -17.25
N VAL A 4 -9.45 -4.48 -17.81
CA VAL A 4 -8.53 -5.31 -17.02
C VAL A 4 -7.61 -4.39 -16.21
N LEU A 5 -7.55 -4.59 -14.90
CA LEU A 5 -6.66 -3.89 -13.97
C LEU A 5 -5.34 -4.65 -13.75
N GLY A 6 -5.39 -5.97 -13.81
CA GLY A 6 -4.23 -6.85 -13.69
C GLY A 6 -4.59 -8.30 -13.96
N SER A 7 -3.60 -9.10 -14.36
CA SER A 7 -3.74 -10.54 -14.60
C SER A 7 -2.49 -11.25 -14.08
N GLY A 8 -2.66 -12.39 -13.43
CA GLY A 8 -1.54 -13.19 -12.93
C GLY A 8 -1.97 -14.58 -12.50
N THR A 9 -1.08 -15.28 -11.80
CA THR A 9 -1.27 -16.67 -11.34
C THR A 9 -2.53 -16.85 -10.47
N PHE A 10 -2.94 -15.78 -9.78
CA PHE A 10 -4.09 -15.76 -8.86
C PHE A 10 -5.42 -15.33 -9.53
N GLY A 11 -5.43 -15.22 -10.86
CA GLY A 11 -6.60 -14.82 -11.64
C GLY A 11 -6.47 -13.43 -12.27
N THR A 12 -7.61 -12.93 -12.75
CA THR A 12 -7.69 -11.64 -13.44
C THR A 12 -8.55 -10.67 -12.61
N VAL A 13 -8.09 -9.43 -12.50
CA VAL A 13 -8.78 -8.34 -11.82
C VAL A 13 -9.31 -7.36 -12.87
N TYR A 14 -10.57 -6.99 -12.73
CA TYR A 14 -11.30 -6.12 -13.63
C TYR A 14 -11.85 -4.90 -12.90
N ARG A 15 -11.96 -3.77 -13.59
CA ARG A 15 -12.79 -2.66 -13.13
C ARG A 15 -14.25 -3.00 -13.40
N GLY A 16 -15.04 -3.05 -12.34
CA GLY A 16 -16.46 -3.33 -12.39
C GLY A 16 -17.27 -2.25 -11.69
N SER A 17 -18.56 -2.51 -11.62
CA SER A 17 -19.51 -1.66 -10.94
C SER A 17 -20.50 -2.57 -10.19
N ALA A 18 -20.84 -2.19 -8.97
CA ALA A 18 -21.68 -2.99 -8.10
C ALA A 18 -22.70 -2.11 -7.37
N LYS A 19 -23.93 -2.60 -7.27
CA LYS A 19 -24.99 -2.00 -6.43
C LYS A 19 -25.08 -2.78 -5.13
N ARG A 20 -24.72 -2.16 -4.00
CA ARG A 20 -24.95 -2.74 -2.67
C ARG A 20 -26.46 -2.77 -2.41
N ARG A 21 -26.99 -3.85 -1.81
CA ARG A 21 -28.44 -4.05 -1.57
C ARG A 21 -29.11 -2.88 -0.83
N ASN A 22 -28.37 -2.17 0.02
CA ASN A 22 -28.86 -1.07 0.85
C ASN A 22 -28.42 0.33 0.34
N LYS A 23 -27.85 0.43 -0.86
CA LYS A 23 -27.44 1.70 -1.46
C LYS A 23 -28.05 1.84 -2.85
N ASP A 24 -28.64 3.00 -3.11
CA ASP A 24 -29.29 3.23 -4.40
C ASP A 24 -28.28 3.61 -5.50
N ARG A 25 -27.08 4.01 -5.10
CA ARG A 25 -25.97 4.37 -6.00
C ARG A 25 -25.10 3.16 -6.31
N GLU A 26 -24.74 3.06 -7.59
CA GLU A 26 -23.73 2.14 -8.07
C GLU A 26 -22.34 2.63 -7.62
N THR A 27 -21.49 1.70 -7.19
CA THR A 27 -20.12 1.97 -6.76
C THR A 27 -19.14 1.25 -7.66
N THR A 28 -18.06 1.94 -8.07
CA THR A 28 -16.96 1.32 -8.80
C THR A 28 -16.23 0.33 -7.88
N VAL A 29 -15.93 -0.86 -8.41
CA VAL A 29 -15.28 -1.95 -7.66
C VAL A 29 -14.16 -2.58 -8.47
N ALA A 30 -13.22 -3.24 -7.79
CA ALA A 30 -12.30 -4.19 -8.41
C ALA A 30 -12.91 -5.61 -8.31
N VAL A 31 -12.99 -6.32 -9.43
CA VAL A 31 -13.57 -7.67 -9.52
C VAL A 31 -12.47 -8.66 -9.84
N LYS A 32 -12.06 -9.46 -8.86
CA LYS A 32 -11.09 -10.54 -9.04
C LYS A 32 -11.83 -11.84 -9.35
N THR A 33 -11.37 -12.58 -10.36
CA THR A 33 -11.99 -13.85 -10.76
C THR A 33 -10.95 -14.85 -11.26
N THR A 34 -11.22 -16.13 -11.04
CA THR A 34 -10.46 -17.25 -11.61
C THR A 34 -10.82 -17.45 -13.07
N ASN A 35 -9.85 -17.90 -13.87
CA ASN A 35 -10.10 -18.27 -15.26
C ASN A 35 -10.72 -19.68 -15.32
N SER A 36 -11.43 -20.01 -16.40
CA SER A 36 -12.03 -21.35 -16.56
C SER A 36 -11.00 -22.49 -16.64
N SER A 37 -9.75 -22.17 -16.97
CA SER A 37 -8.61 -23.09 -16.97
C SER A 37 -7.80 -23.06 -15.66
N SER A 38 -8.22 -22.28 -14.66
CA SER A 38 -7.49 -22.17 -13.40
C SER A 38 -7.46 -23.50 -12.64
N PRO A 39 -6.31 -23.86 -12.05
CA PRO A 39 -6.20 -25.08 -11.25
C PRO A 39 -7.09 -25.00 -10.01
N SER A 40 -7.45 -26.15 -9.44
CA SER A 40 -8.22 -26.23 -8.20
C SER A 40 -7.56 -25.47 -7.04
N THR A 41 -6.23 -25.36 -7.04
CA THR A 41 -5.45 -24.56 -6.08
C THR A 41 -5.75 -23.06 -6.16
N ALA A 42 -6.01 -22.51 -7.36
CA ALA A 42 -6.38 -21.11 -7.52
C ALA A 42 -7.80 -20.83 -6.98
N VAL A 43 -8.72 -21.78 -7.18
CA VAL A 43 -10.08 -21.72 -6.61
C VAL A 43 -10.01 -21.78 -5.08
N SER A 44 -9.26 -22.72 -4.52
CA SER A 44 -9.04 -22.83 -3.07
C SER A 44 -8.37 -21.58 -2.49
N GLY A 45 -7.37 -21.03 -3.16
CA GLY A 45 -6.72 -19.78 -2.76
C GLY A 45 -7.69 -18.61 -2.73
N MET A 46 -8.56 -18.48 -3.73
CA MET A 46 -9.59 -17.44 -3.76
C MET A 46 -10.64 -17.62 -2.65
N ILE A 47 -11.00 -18.86 -2.29
CA ILE A 47 -11.88 -19.13 -1.14
C ILE A 47 -11.20 -18.71 0.18
N SER A 48 -9.92 -19.01 0.35
CA SER A 48 -9.16 -18.58 1.53
C SER A 48 -9.09 -17.06 1.62
N GLU A 49 -8.85 -16.37 0.51
CA GLU A 49 -8.87 -14.91 0.42
C GLU A 49 -10.24 -14.33 0.81
N ILE A 50 -11.34 -14.91 0.30
CA ILE A 50 -12.70 -14.53 0.71
C ILE A 50 -12.88 -14.67 2.23
N LYS A 51 -12.45 -15.79 2.81
CA LYS A 51 -12.62 -16.06 4.25
C LYS A 51 -11.88 -15.06 5.11
N VAL A 52 -10.62 -14.77 4.77
CA VAL A 52 -9.82 -13.77 5.48
C VAL A 52 -10.47 -12.40 5.39
N LEU A 53 -10.77 -11.93 4.17
CA LEU A 53 -11.35 -10.60 3.97
C LEU A 53 -12.74 -10.45 4.58
N SER A 54 -13.53 -11.53 4.65
CA SER A 54 -14.85 -11.52 5.31
C SER A 54 -14.73 -11.43 6.83
N HIS A 55 -13.63 -11.91 7.42
CA HIS A 55 -13.42 -11.90 8.87
C HIS A 55 -12.80 -10.59 9.37
N LEU A 56 -12.01 -9.91 8.54
CA LEU A 56 -11.31 -8.68 8.92
C LEU A 56 -12.24 -7.55 9.37
N GLY A 57 -13.33 -7.32 8.62
CA GLY A 57 -14.14 -6.11 8.75
C GLY A 57 -13.62 -4.98 7.84
N GLU A 58 -14.06 -3.74 8.11
CA GLU A 58 -13.67 -2.57 7.34
C GLU A 58 -12.51 -1.79 8.04
N HIS A 59 -11.50 -1.37 7.29
CA HIS A 59 -10.40 -0.51 7.75
C HIS A 59 -9.92 0.40 6.62
N GLU A 60 -9.52 1.63 6.92
CA GLU A 60 -9.15 2.65 5.91
C GLU A 60 -7.88 2.28 5.12
N ASN A 61 -6.89 1.67 5.79
CA ASN A 61 -5.62 1.27 5.17
C ASN A 61 -5.58 -0.18 4.66
N ILE A 62 -6.76 -0.82 4.53
CA ILE A 62 -6.90 -2.17 3.95
C ILE A 62 -7.93 -2.10 2.82
N VAL A 63 -7.69 -2.80 1.71
CA VAL A 63 -8.67 -2.89 0.63
C VAL A 63 -9.86 -3.73 1.11
N ASN A 64 -11.01 -3.09 1.30
CA ASN A 64 -12.15 -3.76 1.93
C ASN A 64 -12.93 -4.66 0.96
N LEU A 65 -13.55 -5.69 1.53
CA LEU A 65 -14.46 -6.58 0.84
C LEU A 65 -15.82 -5.90 0.61
N VAL A 66 -16.22 -5.76 -0.65
CA VAL A 66 -17.57 -5.32 -1.01
C VAL A 66 -18.53 -6.51 -1.03
N GLY A 67 -18.06 -7.67 -1.49
CA GLY A 67 -18.82 -8.92 -1.47
C GLY A 67 -18.17 -10.03 -2.30
N ALA A 68 -18.85 -11.17 -2.40
CA ALA A 68 -18.41 -12.30 -3.21
C ALA A 68 -19.60 -13.00 -3.89
N TYR A 69 -19.35 -13.57 -5.07
CA TYR A 69 -20.27 -14.46 -5.76
C TYR A 69 -19.62 -15.84 -5.92
N THR A 70 -20.21 -16.83 -5.25
CA THR A 70 -19.68 -18.20 -5.16
C THR A 70 -20.66 -19.26 -5.67
N LYS A 71 -21.80 -18.87 -6.26
CA LYS A 71 -22.82 -19.82 -6.72
C LYS A 71 -22.33 -20.76 -7.82
N GLU A 72 -21.34 -20.34 -8.61
CA GLU A 72 -20.77 -21.13 -9.71
C GLU A 72 -19.42 -21.77 -9.37
N ILE A 73 -19.12 -21.95 -8.08
CA ILE A 73 -17.87 -22.55 -7.61
C ILE A 73 -17.62 -23.95 -8.17
N ARG A 74 -18.68 -24.75 -8.38
CA ARG A 74 -18.59 -26.10 -8.99
C ARG A 74 -18.11 -26.06 -10.45
N LYS A 75 -18.26 -24.91 -11.13
CA LYS A 75 -17.76 -24.66 -12.48
C LYS A 75 -16.40 -23.95 -12.46
N GLY A 76 -15.76 -23.82 -11.30
CA GLY A 76 -14.50 -23.11 -11.11
C GLY A 76 -14.59 -21.58 -11.22
N LYS A 77 -15.81 -21.01 -11.18
CA LYS A 77 -16.03 -19.56 -11.33
C LYS A 77 -16.42 -18.93 -9.98
N ILE A 78 -15.55 -18.04 -9.51
CA ILE A 78 -15.77 -17.23 -8.30
C ILE A 78 -15.51 -15.77 -8.68
N TYR A 79 -16.27 -14.85 -8.10
CA TYR A 79 -16.01 -13.41 -8.22
C TYR A 79 -15.88 -12.81 -6.83
N LEU A 80 -14.79 -12.11 -6.62
CA LEU A 80 -14.49 -11.34 -5.42
C LEU A 80 -14.58 -9.86 -5.76
N PHE A 81 -15.45 -9.13 -5.06
CA PHE A 81 -15.69 -7.70 -5.27
C PHE A 81 -15.01 -6.92 -4.15
N LEU A 82 -14.04 -6.09 -4.51
CA LEU A 82 -13.20 -5.31 -3.61
C LEU A 82 -13.38 -3.82 -3.88
N GLU A 83 -12.99 -3.01 -2.90
CA GLU A 83 -12.84 -1.58 -3.11
C GLU A 83 -11.87 -1.28 -4.26
N PHE A 84 -12.20 -0.24 -5.04
CA PHE A 84 -11.42 0.14 -6.19
C PHE A 84 -10.40 1.23 -5.83
N CYS A 85 -9.11 0.90 -5.89
CA CYS A 85 -8.01 1.84 -5.75
C CYS A 85 -7.74 2.54 -7.10
N SER A 86 -8.17 3.80 -7.24
CA SER A 86 -8.10 4.54 -8.51
C SER A 86 -6.68 4.82 -9.01
N ARG A 87 -5.69 4.86 -8.11
CA ARG A 87 -4.28 5.12 -8.42
C ARG A 87 -3.45 3.86 -8.67
N GLY A 88 -4.07 2.67 -8.61
CA GLY A 88 -3.37 1.39 -8.81
C GLY A 88 -2.46 1.01 -7.64
N SER A 89 -1.41 0.24 -7.91
CA SER A 89 -0.47 -0.23 -6.89
C SER A 89 0.54 0.87 -6.51
N LEU A 90 0.97 0.85 -5.24
CA LEU A 90 2.01 1.75 -4.75
C LEU A 90 3.31 1.59 -5.53
N GLU A 91 3.68 0.36 -5.93
CA GLU A 91 4.86 0.10 -6.76
C GLU A 91 4.79 0.88 -8.08
N LYS A 92 3.68 0.75 -8.82
CA LYS A 92 3.51 1.43 -10.10
C LYS A 92 3.56 2.96 -9.90
N TYR A 93 2.86 3.45 -8.89
CA TYR A 93 2.85 4.87 -8.57
C TYR A 93 4.26 5.40 -8.24
N LEU A 94 5.01 4.71 -7.38
CA LEU A 94 6.37 5.09 -7.02
C LEU A 94 7.32 5.07 -8.22
N ARG A 95 7.24 4.04 -9.08
CA ARG A 95 8.06 3.99 -10.30
C ARG A 95 7.80 5.19 -11.21
N GLU A 96 6.54 5.57 -11.41
CA GLU A 96 6.18 6.75 -12.21
C GLU A 96 6.71 8.05 -11.60
N GLN A 97 6.66 8.20 -10.27
CA GLN A 97 7.13 9.40 -9.59
C GLN A 97 8.66 9.49 -9.50
N ILE A 98 9.37 8.38 -9.26
CA ILE A 98 10.84 8.36 -9.13
C ILE A 98 11.53 8.69 -10.46
N ILE A 99 10.94 8.32 -11.59
CA ILE A 99 11.50 8.60 -12.93
C ILE A 99 11.35 10.08 -13.30
N THR A 100 10.43 10.81 -12.65
CA THR A 100 10.14 12.22 -12.98
C THR A 100 11.35 13.10 -12.62
N PRO A 101 11.84 13.98 -13.54
CA PRO A 101 13.05 14.79 -13.35
C PRO A 101 13.06 15.63 -12.07
N ALA A 102 11.89 16.09 -11.59
CA ALA A 102 11.75 16.84 -10.35
C ALA A 102 12.17 16.04 -9.09
N ASN A 103 12.08 14.70 -9.14
CA ASN A 103 12.41 13.82 -8.01
C ASN A 103 13.81 13.19 -8.13
N GLN A 104 14.49 13.34 -9.27
CA GLN A 104 15.87 12.86 -9.49
C GLN A 104 16.92 13.60 -8.63
N ASN A 105 16.52 14.73 -8.03
CA ASN A 105 17.35 15.49 -7.10
C ASN A 105 17.67 14.71 -5.80
N TRP A 106 17.02 13.55 -5.56
CA TRP A 106 17.36 12.63 -4.47
C TRP A 106 18.82 12.18 -4.50
N ASN A 107 19.37 11.87 -5.68
CA ASN A 107 20.77 11.43 -5.78
C ASN A 107 21.74 12.56 -5.41
N ALA A 108 21.33 13.83 -5.59
CA ALA A 108 22.08 15.00 -5.15
C ALA A 108 21.91 15.25 -3.64
N LEU A 109 20.68 15.19 -3.11
CA LEU A 109 20.36 15.29 -1.67
C LEU A 109 21.03 14.20 -0.83
N ARG A 110 21.13 12.96 -1.36
CA ARG A 110 21.83 11.84 -0.73
C ARG A 110 23.32 12.09 -0.57
N ARG A 111 23.95 12.73 -1.55
CA ARG A 111 25.38 13.09 -1.48
C ARG A 111 25.67 14.20 -0.48
N GLN A 112 24.67 15.00 -0.11
CA GLN A 112 24.84 16.16 0.77
C GLN A 112 24.56 15.87 2.26
N GLY A 113 24.31 14.61 2.67
CA GLY A 113 23.96 14.28 4.07
C GLY A 113 22.60 14.83 4.54
N SER A 114 21.90 15.57 3.68
CA SER A 114 20.63 16.26 3.96
C SER A 114 19.46 15.30 4.22
N ILE A 115 19.55 14.03 3.77
CA ILE A 115 18.56 12.99 4.07
C ILE A 115 18.40 12.74 5.57
N LYS A 116 19.51 12.64 6.32
CA LYS A 116 19.44 12.44 7.78
C LYS A 116 18.70 13.59 8.44
N HIS A 117 19.00 14.82 8.00
CA HIS A 117 18.34 16.02 8.50
C HIS A 117 16.86 16.04 8.12
N CYS A 118 16.49 15.73 6.87
CA CYS A 118 15.09 15.68 6.44
C CYS A 118 14.28 14.64 7.23
N ILE A 119 14.82 13.44 7.44
CA ILE A 119 14.19 12.41 8.25
C ILE A 119 14.03 12.91 9.70
N GLN A 120 15.09 13.44 10.30
CA GLN A 120 15.04 13.99 11.66
C GLN A 120 14.02 15.12 11.80
N THR A 121 13.96 16.05 10.84
CA THR A 121 13.00 17.16 10.83
C THR A 121 11.56 16.67 10.67
N ILE A 122 11.31 15.66 9.82
CA ILE A 122 9.98 15.06 9.65
C ILE A 122 9.55 14.33 10.93
N THR A 123 10.43 13.50 11.50
CA THR A 123 10.19 12.77 12.75
C THR A 123 9.92 13.72 13.92
N ASN A 124 10.72 14.78 14.08
CA ASN A 124 10.56 15.75 15.16
C ASN A 124 9.31 16.63 15.02
N ARG A 125 8.81 16.87 13.81
CA ARG A 125 7.63 17.73 13.56
C ARG A 125 6.29 16.99 13.65
N LEU A 126 6.28 15.65 13.60
CA LEU A 126 5.06 14.85 13.50
C LEU A 126 4.73 14.02 14.75
N GLU A 127 5.40 14.25 15.88
CA GLU A 127 5.17 13.52 17.15
C GLU A 127 5.26 11.98 17.04
N CYS A 128 5.97 11.44 16.04
CA CYS A 128 6.25 10.00 16.03
C CYS A 128 7.36 9.72 17.04
N ARG A 129 6.93 9.22 18.21
CA ARG A 129 7.76 8.98 19.38
C ARG A 129 8.32 7.56 19.46
N ASP A 130 8.41 6.86 18.34
CA ASP A 130 9.15 5.60 18.25
C ASP A 130 10.47 5.84 17.52
N GLU A 131 11.56 5.64 18.25
CA GLU A 131 12.94 5.76 17.79
C GLU A 131 13.17 4.86 16.57
N LEU A 132 13.16 5.43 15.37
CA LEU A 132 13.79 4.81 14.20
C LEU A 132 15.30 4.80 14.44
N HIS A 133 15.79 3.77 15.14
CA HIS A 133 17.19 3.40 15.16
C HIS A 133 17.59 2.99 13.74
N VAL A 134 18.09 3.95 12.96
CA VAL A 134 18.80 3.67 11.73
C VAL A 134 20.20 3.26 12.14
N ASP A 135 20.42 1.95 12.27
CA ASP A 135 21.74 1.35 12.50
C ASP A 135 22.68 1.86 11.40
N THR A 136 23.51 2.83 11.78
CA THR A 136 24.60 3.33 10.95
C THR A 136 25.87 2.76 11.56
N GLU A 137 26.26 1.55 11.15
CA GLU A 137 27.63 1.13 11.39
C GLU A 137 28.58 2.11 10.67
N ASN A 138 29.35 2.81 11.51
CA ASN A 138 30.65 3.41 11.27
C ASN A 138 30.75 4.54 10.23
N ASN A 139 30.63 5.77 10.75
CA ASN A 139 31.73 6.72 10.72
C ASN A 139 31.50 7.81 11.78
N GLU A 140 32.03 7.56 12.98
CA GLU A 140 32.22 8.58 14.00
C GLU A 140 33.25 9.59 13.49
N GLY A 141 32.79 10.80 13.21
CA GLY A 141 33.64 11.89 12.77
C GLY A 141 32.86 13.20 12.74
N GLN A 142 32.96 13.94 13.86
CA GLN A 142 32.58 15.35 14.03
C GLN A 142 31.10 15.63 14.26
N LEU A 143 30.64 15.28 15.47
CA LEU A 143 29.51 15.92 16.14
C LEU A 143 30.03 17.15 16.88
N GLU A 144 30.12 18.32 16.24
CA GLU A 144 30.22 19.59 16.97
C GLU A 144 29.48 20.73 16.24
N ASN A 145 28.68 21.45 17.04
CA ASN A 145 28.02 22.75 16.81
C ASN A 145 26.70 22.74 16.03
N LEU A 146 25.63 22.35 16.74
CA LEU A 146 24.23 22.33 16.29
C LEU A 146 23.38 23.50 16.85
N SER A 147 23.99 24.61 17.27
CA SER A 147 23.25 25.73 17.87
C SER A 147 23.17 27.00 17.03
N ASP A 148 23.70 27.04 15.80
CA ASP A 148 23.71 28.31 15.07
C ASP A 148 23.64 28.16 13.54
N MET A 149 22.55 27.58 13.04
CA MET A 149 22.12 27.84 11.66
C MET A 149 20.61 27.97 11.59
N ARG A 150 20.20 29.25 11.56
CA ARG A 150 18.93 29.83 11.10
C ARG A 150 18.08 28.90 10.25
N ASP A 151 16.78 28.92 10.53
CA ASP A 151 15.64 28.35 9.81
C ASP A 151 15.65 28.60 8.29
N SER A 152 16.62 28.06 7.56
CA SER A 152 16.44 27.77 6.15
C SER A 152 15.47 26.61 6.11
N GLU A 153 14.19 26.90 5.83
CA GLU A 153 13.20 25.92 5.41
C GLU A 153 13.84 25.04 4.33
N ILE A 154 14.38 23.89 4.72
CA ILE A 154 14.67 22.83 3.78
C ILE A 154 13.28 22.39 3.35
N ALA A 155 12.82 22.95 2.24
CA ALA A 155 11.56 22.60 1.61
C ALA A 155 11.67 21.14 1.20
N VAL A 156 11.34 20.24 2.13
CA VAL A 156 11.23 18.82 1.87
C VAL A 156 10.20 18.71 0.74
N PRO A 157 10.59 18.23 -0.46
CA PRO A 157 9.64 18.12 -1.55
C PRO A 157 8.43 17.31 -1.10
N SER A 158 7.21 17.74 -1.46
CA SER A 158 5.96 17.16 -0.93
C SER A 158 5.91 15.64 -1.04
N PHE A 159 6.55 15.09 -2.06
CA PHE A 159 6.67 13.66 -2.31
C PHE A 159 7.26 12.86 -1.14
N TYR A 160 8.25 13.38 -0.41
CA TYR A 160 8.84 12.65 0.73
C TYR A 160 7.97 12.70 1.97
N LYS A 161 7.21 13.78 2.14
CA LYS A 161 6.15 13.84 3.16
C LYS A 161 5.07 12.82 2.88
N ASP A 162 4.72 12.63 1.60
CA ASP A 162 3.77 11.61 1.18
C ASP A 162 4.32 10.19 1.41
N LEU A 163 5.62 9.95 1.16
CA LEU A 163 6.25 8.65 1.43
C LEU A 163 6.19 8.28 2.92
N TYR A 164 6.47 9.24 3.80
CA TYR A 164 6.33 9.04 5.24
C TYR A 164 4.87 8.73 5.62
N ARG A 165 3.91 9.50 5.11
CA ARG A 165 2.48 9.25 5.35
C ARG A 165 2.06 7.86 4.90
N TRP A 166 2.45 7.42 3.70
CA TRP A 166 2.17 6.07 3.22
C TRP A 166 2.79 4.99 4.12
N SER A 167 3.98 5.24 4.67
CA SER A 167 4.60 4.29 5.61
C SER A 167 3.79 4.14 6.90
N CYS A 168 3.26 5.24 7.44
CA CYS A 168 2.37 5.20 8.61
C CYS A 168 1.04 4.52 8.28
N GLU A 169 0.44 4.82 7.13
CA GLU A 169 -0.80 4.17 6.66
C GLU A 169 -0.63 2.66 6.52
N ILE A 170 0.48 2.19 5.95
CA ILE A 170 0.80 0.77 5.85
C ILE A 170 0.97 0.16 7.24
N ALA A 171 1.69 0.82 8.15
CA ALA A 171 1.88 0.35 9.51
C ALA A 171 0.54 0.19 10.25
N ASN A 172 -0.34 1.18 10.17
CA ASN A 172 -1.69 1.14 10.76
C ASN A 172 -2.51 -0.02 10.18
N GLY A 173 -2.45 -0.24 8.86
CA GLY A 173 -3.09 -1.39 8.23
C GLY A 173 -2.57 -2.73 8.76
N MET A 174 -1.26 -2.86 8.95
CA MET A 174 -0.64 -4.08 9.47
C MET A 174 -0.93 -4.32 10.95
N GLU A 175 -0.97 -3.26 11.76
CA GLU A 175 -1.41 -3.33 13.15
C GLU A 175 -2.86 -3.84 13.23
N PHE A 176 -3.74 -3.32 12.37
CA PHE A 176 -5.11 -3.81 12.28
C PHE A 176 -5.17 -5.30 11.92
N LEU A 177 -4.41 -5.76 10.93
CA LEU A 177 -4.37 -7.19 10.57
C LEU A 177 -3.88 -8.06 11.73
N THR A 178 -2.88 -7.58 12.48
CA THR A 178 -2.36 -8.24 13.68
C THR A 178 -3.43 -8.34 14.76
N SER A 179 -4.22 -7.28 14.98
CA SER A 179 -5.36 -7.29 15.91
C SER A 179 -6.43 -8.33 15.56
N LYS A 180 -6.47 -8.76 14.29
CA LYS A 180 -7.38 -9.78 13.75
C LYS A 180 -6.75 -11.17 13.66
N ASN A 181 -5.55 -11.37 14.19
CA ASN A 181 -4.77 -12.62 14.09
C ASN A 181 -4.55 -13.09 12.64
N VAL A 182 -4.45 -12.15 11.70
CA VAL A 182 -4.15 -12.46 10.29
C VAL A 182 -2.66 -12.29 10.06
N CYS A 183 -1.96 -13.41 9.83
CA CYS A 183 -0.56 -13.40 9.46
C CYS A 183 -0.43 -13.43 7.92
N LEU A 184 0.02 -12.34 7.32
CA LEU A 184 0.26 -12.27 5.88
C LEU A 184 1.61 -12.92 5.56
N THR A 185 1.62 -14.04 4.85
CA THR A 185 2.85 -14.75 4.47
C THR A 185 3.57 -14.18 3.23
N ASN A 186 3.06 -13.10 2.62
CA ASN A 186 3.50 -12.62 1.30
C ASN A 186 3.87 -11.12 1.24
N ILE A 187 4.38 -10.51 2.30
CA ILE A 187 4.74 -9.07 2.27
C ILE A 187 6.06 -8.80 1.52
N PHE A 188 6.92 -9.83 1.34
CA PHE A 188 8.16 -9.72 0.58
C PHE A 188 8.28 -10.88 -0.42
N ASN A 189 7.74 -10.71 -1.62
CA ASN A 189 8.09 -11.51 -2.80
C ASN A 189 8.22 -10.57 -4.00
#